data_AF-A0A0F4KS53-F1
#
_entry.id   AF-A0A0F4KS53-F1
#
_cell.length_a   1.000
_cell.length_b   1.000
_cell.length_c   1.000
_cell.angle_alpha   90.00
_cell.angle_beta   90.00
_cell.angle_gamma   90.00
#
_symmetry.space_group_name_H-M   'P 1'
#
loop_
_entity.id
_entity.type
_entity.pdbx_description
1 polymer ?
#
loop_
_entity_poly.entity_id
_entity_poly.type
_entity_poly.pdbx_seq_one_letter_code
_entity_poly.pdbx_strand_id
1 'polypeptide(L)'
;MAKITKISTQKRKGRYNIFLDGHYAWAVTEDVLIKYHLAKGQELDPAIIQQIQETEQYFQAYNQALNYLSYQLRSVAEIREHLQTLEYDNALIQQVIAQLSQQQYLNDQQYADSFVRTAIKISLDGPGKITRKLQRKKVAAVQIQQSLTLFTPALMEQNAVKLAQKVQKQAHNQSYQAVLQKIKKRLQTAGYPATVVTQALAQLDLQPDLKHEQQLLAQTGQKLWRRYQKQTNGRQKLYAALARRGFNSGEISNFLQELN
;
A
#
# COMPACT_ATOMS: atom_id res chain seq x y z
N MET A 1 -52.06 -9.16 10.86
CA MET A 1 -51.01 -9.44 11.86
C MET A 1 -50.58 -10.87 11.65
N ALA A 2 -49.28 -11.15 11.71
CA ALA A 2 -48.72 -12.48 11.54
C ALA A 2 -48.12 -12.94 12.87
N LYS A 3 -48.27 -14.22 13.23
CA LYS A 3 -47.84 -14.73 14.54
C LYS A 3 -46.57 -15.56 14.42
N ILE A 4 -45.59 -15.32 15.30
CA ILE A 4 -44.39 -16.15 15.39
C ILE A 4 -44.77 -17.52 15.94
N THR A 5 -44.74 -18.55 15.10
CA THR A 5 -45.10 -19.93 15.50
C THR A 5 -43.90 -20.77 15.91
N LYS A 6 -42.71 -20.44 15.39
CA LYS A 6 -41.47 -21.16 15.69
C LYS A 6 -40.24 -20.26 15.49
N ILE A 7 -39.25 -20.44 16.35
CA ILE A 7 -37.90 -19.90 16.20
C ILE A 7 -36.94 -21.09 16.31
N SER A 8 -36.02 -21.23 15.35
CA SER A 8 -35.03 -22.32 15.38
C SER A 8 -33.63 -21.82 15.08
N THR A 9 -32.62 -22.41 15.73
CA THR A 9 -31.22 -22.11 15.46
C THR A 9 -30.79 -22.64 14.08
N GLN A 10 -29.84 -21.94 13.45
CA GLN A 10 -29.14 -22.43 12.25
C GLN A 10 -27.85 -23.17 12.61
N LYS A 11 -27.22 -23.85 11.62
CA LYS A 11 -25.90 -24.48 11.78
C LYS A 11 -24.82 -23.46 12.19
N ARG A 12 -24.90 -22.24 11.65
CA ARG A 12 -24.01 -21.13 12.04
C ARG A 12 -24.55 -20.50 13.32
N LYS A 13 -23.69 -20.40 14.34
CA LYS A 13 -24.03 -19.76 15.62
C LYS A 13 -24.44 -18.28 15.41
N GLY A 14 -25.35 -17.78 16.24
CA GLY A 14 -25.84 -16.40 16.18
C GLY A 14 -26.86 -16.11 15.07
N ARG A 15 -27.43 -17.14 14.42
CA ARG A 15 -28.45 -17.02 13.37
C ARG A 15 -29.67 -17.87 13.70
N TYR A 16 -30.86 -17.28 13.52
CA TYR A 16 -32.15 -17.88 13.87
C TYR A 16 -33.13 -17.76 12.71
N ASN A 17 -33.87 -18.83 12.42
CA ASN A 17 -34.98 -18.82 11.47
C ASN A 17 -36.27 -18.44 12.19
N ILE A 18 -37.02 -17.50 11.63
CA ILE A 18 -38.33 -17.08 12.11
C ILE A 18 -39.41 -17.70 11.22
N PHE A 19 -40.40 -18.34 11.85
CA PHE A 19 -41.57 -18.88 11.18
C PHE A 19 -42.81 -18.09 11.60
N LEU A 20 -43.54 -17.58 10.61
CA LEU A 20 -44.81 -16.89 10.78
C LEU A 20 -45.94 -17.78 10.30
N ASP A 21 -46.96 -17.95 11.14
CA ASP A 21 -48.18 -18.73 10.84
C ASP A 21 -47.90 -20.14 10.31
N GLY A 22 -46.77 -20.73 10.72
CA GLY A 22 -46.34 -22.09 10.36
C GLY A 22 -45.40 -22.17 9.17
N HIS A 23 -45.18 -21.06 8.46
CA HIS A 23 -44.32 -20.98 7.29
C HIS A 23 -43.01 -20.26 7.60
N TYR A 24 -41.92 -20.68 6.96
CA TYR A 24 -40.66 -19.96 7.05
C TYR A 24 -40.84 -18.56 6.47
N ALA A 25 -40.40 -17.54 7.21
CA ALA A 25 -40.50 -16.15 6.79
C ALA A 25 -39.13 -15.58 6.42
N TRP A 26 -38.23 -15.43 7.40
CA TRP A 26 -36.86 -14.97 7.18
C TRP A 26 -35.93 -15.47 8.29
N ALA A 27 -34.63 -15.17 8.15
CA ALA A 27 -33.64 -15.42 9.19
C ALA A 27 -33.16 -14.10 9.79
N VAL A 28 -32.87 -14.11 11.09
CA VAL A 28 -32.35 -12.96 11.84
C VAL A 28 -31.05 -13.30 12.57
N THR A 29 -30.26 -12.27 12.81
CA THR A 29 -29.12 -12.26 13.73
C THR A 29 -29.60 -12.31 15.18
N GLU A 30 -28.72 -12.75 16.07
CA GLU A 30 -28.94 -12.73 17.52
C GLU A 30 -29.23 -11.31 18.03
N ASP A 31 -28.55 -10.30 17.50
CA ASP A 31 -28.78 -8.89 17.83
C ASP A 31 -30.23 -8.44 17.56
N VAL A 32 -30.81 -8.84 16.43
CA VAL A 32 -32.21 -8.54 16.08
C VAL A 32 -33.18 -9.31 16.97
N LEU A 33 -32.90 -10.60 17.21
CA LEU A 33 -33.71 -11.43 18.09
C LEU A 33 -33.86 -10.79 19.48
N ILE A 34 -32.75 -10.32 20.04
CA ILE A 34 -32.69 -9.65 21.34
C ILE A 34 -33.37 -8.28 21.28
N LYS A 35 -33.02 -7.43 20.30
CA LYS A 35 -33.52 -6.06 20.21
C LYS A 35 -35.04 -5.98 20.15
N TYR A 36 -35.68 -6.87 19.37
CA TYR A 36 -37.14 -6.91 19.23
C TYR A 36 -37.82 -7.90 20.17
N HIS A 37 -37.06 -8.55 21.06
CA HIS A 37 -37.55 -9.54 22.02
C HIS A 37 -38.38 -10.63 21.34
N LEU A 38 -37.91 -11.10 20.17
CA LEU A 38 -38.68 -12.00 19.32
C LEU A 38 -38.90 -13.34 20.04
N ALA A 39 -40.17 -13.63 20.31
CA ALA A 39 -40.57 -14.83 21.04
C ALA A 39 -41.73 -15.54 20.34
N LYS A 40 -41.81 -16.87 20.53
CA LYS A 40 -42.95 -17.65 20.05
C LYS A 40 -44.25 -17.11 20.67
N GLY A 41 -45.26 -16.90 19.84
CA GLY A 41 -46.56 -16.39 20.23
C GLY A 41 -46.73 -14.88 20.03
N GLN A 42 -45.65 -14.14 19.75
CA GLN A 42 -45.71 -12.72 19.44
C GLN A 42 -46.41 -12.47 18.10
N GLU A 43 -47.26 -11.46 18.07
CA GLU A 43 -47.91 -10.98 16.85
C GLU A 43 -47.15 -9.77 16.31
N LEU A 44 -46.88 -9.79 15.01
CA LEU A 44 -46.17 -8.74 14.31
C LEU A 44 -47.10 -8.14 13.25
N ASP A 45 -47.22 -6.82 13.24
CA ASP A 45 -47.84 -6.11 12.15
C ASP A 45 -46.83 -5.88 11.00
N PRO A 46 -47.30 -5.53 9.79
CA PRO A 46 -46.42 -5.31 8.64
C PRO A 46 -45.36 -4.23 8.87
N ALA A 47 -45.64 -3.20 9.66
CA ALA A 47 -44.72 -2.10 9.92
C ALA A 47 -43.54 -2.56 10.79
N ILE A 48 -43.83 -3.33 11.85
CA ILE A 48 -42.81 -3.94 12.72
C ILE A 48 -41.98 -4.95 11.93
N ILE A 49 -42.60 -5.75 11.06
CA ILE A 49 -41.88 -6.71 10.20
C ILE A 49 -40.88 -5.97 9.31
N GLN A 50 -41.28 -4.87 8.68
CA GLN A 50 -40.40 -4.05 7.87
C GLN A 50 -39.23 -3.50 8.71
N GLN A 51 -39.52 -2.96 9.90
CA GLN A 51 -38.49 -2.42 10.80
C GLN A 51 -37.49 -3.48 11.26
N ILE A 52 -37.96 -4.71 11.53
CA ILE A 52 -37.11 -5.87 11.84
C ILE A 52 -36.19 -6.18 10.66
N GLN A 53 -36.72 -6.22 9.43
CA GLN A 53 -35.94 -6.52 8.24
C GLN A 53 -34.86 -5.46 7.96
N GLU A 54 -35.20 -4.18 8.08
CA GLU A 54 -34.23 -3.08 7.96
C GLU A 54 -33.13 -3.18 9.03
N THR A 55 -33.50 -3.51 10.26
CA THR A 55 -32.54 -3.69 11.35
C THR A 55 -31.65 -4.93 11.16
N GLU A 56 -32.19 -6.00 10.57
CA GLU A 56 -31.41 -7.18 10.22
C GLU A 56 -30.37 -6.86 9.14
N GLN A 57 -30.74 -6.10 8.09
CA GLN A 57 -29.77 -5.65 7.09
C GLN A 57 -28.65 -4.84 7.73
N TYR A 58 -28.98 -3.94 8.66
CA TYR A 58 -27.99 -3.18 9.41
C TYR A 58 -27.03 -4.07 10.19
N PHE A 59 -27.53 -5.02 11.00
CA PHE A 59 -26.66 -5.90 11.79
C PHE A 59 -25.85 -6.86 10.91
N GLN A 60 -26.38 -7.29 9.76
CA GLN A 60 -25.60 -8.05 8.79
C GLN A 60 -24.43 -7.22 8.25
N ALA A 61 -24.68 -6.01 7.76
CA ALA A 61 -23.63 -5.12 7.25
C ALA A 61 -22.59 -4.78 8.34
N TYR A 62 -23.04 -4.47 9.55
CA TYR A 62 -22.19 -4.17 10.69
C TYR A 62 -21.29 -5.37 11.06
N ASN A 63 -21.85 -6.58 11.14
CA ASN A 63 -21.09 -7.79 11.41
C ASN A 63 -20.10 -8.13 10.29
N GLN A 64 -20.45 -7.89 9.02
CA GLN A 64 -19.51 -8.04 7.90
C GLN A 64 -18.34 -7.06 8.03
N ALA A 65 -18.61 -5.80 8.36
CA ALA A 65 -17.56 -4.80 8.57
C ALA A 65 -16.63 -5.17 9.75
N LEU A 66 -17.19 -5.63 10.88
CA LEU A 66 -16.40 -6.12 12.02
C LEU A 66 -15.53 -7.31 11.65
N ASN A 67 -16.08 -8.29 10.92
CA ASN A 67 -15.30 -9.43 10.45
C ASN A 67 -14.14 -8.98 9.56
N TYR A 68 -14.39 -8.03 8.64
CA TYR A 68 -13.36 -7.50 7.75
C TYR A 68 -12.26 -6.71 8.48
N LEU A 69 -12.64 -6.00 9.54
CA LEU A 69 -11.72 -5.29 10.45
C LEU A 69 -10.87 -6.24 11.30
N SER A 70 -11.39 -7.42 11.63
CA SER A 70 -10.68 -8.36 12.52
C SER A 70 -9.36 -8.89 11.94
N TYR A 71 -9.21 -8.88 10.61
CA TYR A 71 -7.99 -9.36 9.94
C TYR A 71 -6.85 -8.35 9.95
N GLN A 72 -7.16 -7.06 9.78
CA GLN A 72 -6.17 -5.97 9.75
C GLN A 72 -6.86 -4.61 9.84
N LEU A 73 -6.09 -3.60 10.21
CA LEU A 73 -6.54 -2.21 10.22
C LEU A 73 -6.98 -1.75 8.81
N ARG A 74 -8.11 -1.05 8.72
CA ARG A 74 -8.70 -0.54 7.47
C ARG A 74 -8.98 0.95 7.57
N SER A 75 -8.90 1.63 6.43
CA SER A 75 -9.45 2.98 6.29
C SER A 75 -10.97 2.94 6.14
N VAL A 76 -11.63 4.05 6.43
CA VAL A 76 -13.08 4.22 6.26
C VAL A 76 -13.51 3.92 4.81
N ALA A 77 -12.70 4.33 3.84
CA ALA A 77 -13.00 4.09 2.43
C ALA A 77 -12.90 2.61 2.05
N GLU A 78 -11.97 1.86 2.64
CA GLU A 78 -11.89 0.40 2.43
C GLU A 78 -13.12 -0.32 3.00
N ILE A 79 -13.66 0.11 4.15
CA ILE A 79 -14.92 -0.46 4.67
C ILE A 79 -16.09 -0.12 3.75
N ARG A 80 -16.16 1.12 3.28
CA ARG A 80 -17.19 1.55 2.33
C ARG A 80 -17.16 0.70 1.08
N GLU A 81 -16.00 0.58 0.44
CA GLU A 81 -15.81 -0.22 -0.78
C GLU A 81 -16.16 -1.69 -0.52
N HIS A 82 -15.73 -2.25 0.61
CA HIS A 82 -16.07 -3.62 0.98
C HIS A 82 -17.58 -3.84 1.10
N LEU A 83 -18.30 -2.99 1.82
CA LEU A 83 -19.76 -3.13 1.96
C LEU A 83 -20.49 -2.85 0.64
N GLN A 84 -20.00 -1.94 -0.20
CA GLN A 84 -20.55 -1.73 -1.55
C GLN A 84 -20.38 -2.97 -2.43
N THR A 85 -19.26 -3.70 -2.34
CA THR A 85 -19.07 -4.96 -3.08
C THR A 85 -20.02 -6.07 -2.63
N LEU A 86 -20.60 -5.95 -1.44
CA LEU A 86 -21.64 -6.83 -0.91
C LEU A 86 -23.06 -6.31 -1.18
N GLU A 87 -23.19 -5.29 -2.04
CA GLU A 87 -24.46 -4.73 -2.53
C GLU A 87 -25.35 -4.08 -1.43
N TYR A 88 -24.75 -3.65 -0.32
CA TYR A 88 -25.48 -2.85 0.68
C TYR A 88 -25.73 -1.41 0.18
N ASP A 89 -26.87 -0.85 0.56
CA ASP A 89 -27.23 0.53 0.21
C ASP A 89 -26.31 1.58 0.85
N ASN A 90 -26.07 2.70 0.17
CA ASN A 90 -25.16 3.74 0.63
C ASN A 90 -25.59 4.38 1.97
N ALA A 91 -26.90 4.53 2.22
CA ALA A 91 -27.38 5.08 3.49
C ALA A 91 -27.09 4.12 4.65
N LEU A 92 -27.31 2.81 4.44
CA LEU A 92 -26.97 1.77 5.40
C LEU A 92 -25.46 1.74 5.69
N ILE A 93 -24.64 1.81 4.64
CA ILE A 93 -23.18 1.84 4.76
C ILE A 93 -22.71 3.05 5.57
N GLN A 94 -23.29 4.22 5.30
CA GLN A 94 -22.98 5.44 6.06
C GLN A 94 -23.35 5.28 7.54
N GLN A 95 -24.48 4.67 7.85
CA GLN A 95 -24.89 4.39 9.23
C GLN A 95 -23.92 3.44 9.94
N VAL A 96 -23.52 2.35 9.29
CA VAL A 96 -22.54 1.39 9.82
C VAL A 96 -21.19 2.05 10.07
N ILE A 97 -20.69 2.83 9.11
CA ILE A 97 -19.42 3.56 9.26
C ILE A 97 -19.48 4.56 10.42
N ALA A 98 -20.59 5.29 10.56
CA ALA A 98 -20.77 6.24 11.66
C ALA A 98 -20.72 5.52 13.03
N GLN A 99 -21.42 4.39 13.16
CA GLN A 99 -21.40 3.59 14.38
C GLN A 99 -19.99 3.08 14.71
N LEU A 100 -19.31 2.47 13.74
CA LEU A 100 -17.95 1.94 13.93
C LEU A 100 -16.95 3.05 14.28
N SER A 101 -17.12 4.24 13.72
CA SER A 101 -16.29 5.40 14.03
C SER A 101 -16.56 5.93 15.44
N GLN A 102 -17.83 5.99 15.86
CA GLN A 102 -18.22 6.36 17.23
C GLN A 102 -17.59 5.41 18.26
N GLN A 103 -17.57 4.11 17.95
CA GLN A 103 -16.95 3.08 18.79
C GLN A 103 -15.42 3.01 18.66
N GLN A 104 -14.80 3.89 17.87
CA GLN A 104 -13.36 3.93 17.60
C GLN A 104 -12.79 2.66 16.92
N TYR A 105 -13.65 1.82 16.32
CA TYR A 105 -13.20 0.72 15.45
C TYR A 105 -12.72 1.22 14.09
N LEU A 106 -13.20 2.38 13.65
CA LEU A 106 -12.72 3.08 12.47
C LEU A 106 -12.16 4.45 12.82
N ASN A 107 -10.90 4.67 12.45
CA ASN A 107 -10.21 5.91 12.67
C ASN A 107 -9.10 6.10 11.62
N ASP A 108 -9.34 6.96 10.63
CA ASP A 108 -8.39 7.21 9.53
C ASP A 108 -7.10 7.89 10.01
N GLN A 109 -7.13 8.63 11.12
CA GLN A 109 -5.91 9.19 11.71
C GLN A 109 -5.02 8.07 12.27
N GLN A 110 -5.59 7.15 13.04
CA GLN A 110 -4.86 5.98 13.56
C GLN A 110 -4.37 5.07 12.44
N TYR A 111 -5.17 4.90 11.39
CA TYR A 111 -4.76 4.18 10.18
C TYR A 111 -3.54 4.82 9.55
N ALA A 112 -3.57 6.13 9.31
CA ALA A 112 -2.48 6.87 8.70
C ALA A 112 -1.20 6.82 9.54
N ASP A 113 -1.31 7.00 10.86
CA ASP A 113 -0.16 6.91 11.78
C ASP A 113 0.48 5.53 11.74
N SER A 114 -0.33 4.47 11.81
CA SER A 114 0.14 3.08 11.76
C SER A 114 0.81 2.77 10.43
N PHE A 115 0.25 3.28 9.33
CA PHE A 115 0.80 3.14 7.99
C PHE A 115 2.16 3.82 7.87
N VAL A 116 2.30 5.07 8.34
CA VAL A 116 3.57 5.81 8.34
C VAL A 116 4.61 5.09 9.19
N ARG A 117 4.27 4.67 10.41
CA ARG A 117 5.20 3.93 11.30
C ARG A 117 5.70 2.64 10.65
N THR A 118 4.81 1.90 10.00
CA THR A 118 5.16 0.69 9.27
C THR A 118 6.06 1.00 8.08
N ALA A 119 5.76 2.07 7.33
CA ALA A 119 6.56 2.47 6.18
C ALA A 119 7.99 2.87 6.58
N ILE A 120 8.14 3.59 7.70
CA ILE A 120 9.43 3.97 8.30
C ILE A 120 10.24 2.72 8.68
N LYS A 121 9.61 1.73 9.32
CA LYS A 121 10.32 0.55 9.84
C LYS A 121 10.68 -0.47 8.75
N ILE A 122 9.78 -0.68 7.77
CA ILE A 122 9.84 -1.85 6.89
C ILE A 122 10.10 -1.47 5.42
N SER A 123 9.32 -0.53 4.88
CA SER A 123 9.24 -0.35 3.42
C SER A 123 10.36 0.51 2.81
N LEU A 124 11.01 1.37 3.62
CA LEU A 124 11.94 2.42 3.17
C LEU A 124 11.34 3.38 2.13
N ASP A 125 10.01 3.45 2.01
CA ASP A 125 9.34 4.43 1.17
C ASP A 125 9.47 5.84 1.78
N GLY A 126 9.69 6.84 0.93
CA GLY A 126 9.77 8.24 1.32
C GLY A 126 8.38 8.89 1.47
N PRO A 127 8.31 10.09 2.08
CA PRO A 127 7.06 10.78 2.40
C PRO A 127 6.12 10.93 1.19
N GLY A 128 6.64 11.27 0.01
CA GLY A 128 5.82 11.48 -1.18
C GLY A 128 5.20 10.20 -1.73
N LYS A 129 5.81 9.04 -1.50
CA LYS A 129 5.21 7.75 -1.88
C LYS A 129 4.22 7.27 -0.83
N ILE A 130 4.52 7.47 0.46
CA ILE A 130 3.58 7.20 1.56
C ILE A 130 2.29 8.01 1.37
N THR A 131 2.42 9.32 1.09
CA THR A 131 1.30 10.22 0.78
C THR A 131 0.41 9.65 -0.32
N ARG A 132 1.00 9.26 -1.46
CA ARG A 132 0.23 8.70 -2.59
C ARG A 132 -0.47 7.39 -2.24
N LYS A 133 0.13 6.54 -1.38
CA LYS A 133 -0.53 5.31 -0.93
C LYS A 133 -1.73 5.63 -0.03
N LEU A 134 -1.58 6.54 0.93
CA LEU A 134 -2.68 6.97 1.81
C LEU A 134 -3.81 7.67 1.04
N GLN A 135 -3.48 8.50 0.04
CA GLN A 135 -4.46 9.11 -0.85
C GLN A 135 -5.27 8.08 -1.66
N ARG A 136 -4.64 7.00 -2.12
CA ARG A 136 -5.35 5.89 -2.77
C ARG A 136 -6.30 5.17 -1.82
N LYS A 137 -5.97 5.15 -0.53
CA LYS A 137 -6.85 4.71 0.57
C LYS A 137 -7.83 5.80 1.02
N LYS A 138 -7.91 6.91 0.28
CA LYS A 138 -8.84 8.04 0.50
C LYS A 138 -8.76 8.67 1.89
N VAL A 139 -7.61 8.54 2.57
CA VAL A 139 -7.34 9.25 3.83
C VAL A 139 -7.25 10.76 3.55
N ALA A 140 -7.82 11.59 4.42
CA ALA A 140 -7.86 13.02 4.24
C ALA A 140 -6.45 13.65 4.28
N ALA A 141 -6.22 14.70 3.48
CA ALA A 141 -4.92 15.34 3.38
C ALA A 141 -4.39 15.86 4.73
N VAL A 142 -5.28 16.40 5.58
CA VAL A 142 -4.93 16.86 6.93
C VAL A 142 -4.37 15.73 7.80
N GLN A 143 -5.02 14.56 7.77
CA GLN A 143 -4.58 13.39 8.54
C GLN A 143 -3.24 12.86 8.01
N ILE A 144 -3.07 12.82 6.69
CA ILE A 144 -1.79 12.44 6.08
C ILE A 144 -0.68 13.39 6.53
N GLN A 145 -0.92 14.69 6.49
CA GLN A 145 0.07 15.69 6.90
C GLN A 145 0.44 15.54 8.38
N GLN A 146 -0.56 15.33 9.26
CA GLN A 146 -0.35 15.06 10.68
C GLN A 146 0.47 13.79 10.90
N SER A 147 0.12 12.68 10.26
CA SER A 147 0.85 11.42 10.39
C SER A 147 2.27 11.48 9.85
N LEU A 148 2.53 12.25 8.79
CA LEU A 148 3.87 12.40 8.23
C LEU A 148 4.84 13.13 9.17
N THR A 149 4.35 13.87 10.17
CA THR A 149 5.21 14.47 11.22
C THR A 149 5.97 13.41 12.02
N LEU A 150 5.46 12.16 12.08
CA LEU A 150 6.13 11.02 12.69
C LEU A 150 7.40 10.62 11.93
N PHE A 151 7.51 10.97 10.65
CA PHE A 151 8.69 10.72 9.85
C PHE A 151 9.65 11.92 9.97
N THR A 152 10.38 12.00 11.08
CA THR A 152 11.29 13.13 11.35
C THR A 152 12.39 13.23 10.29
N PRO A 153 13.00 14.42 10.08
CA PRO A 153 14.11 14.58 9.13
C PRO A 153 15.24 13.57 9.34
N ALA A 154 15.63 13.31 10.59
CA ALA A 154 16.66 12.32 10.93
C ALA A 154 16.27 10.90 10.50
N LEU A 155 15.01 10.50 10.71
CA LEU A 155 14.52 9.19 10.25
C LEU A 155 14.49 9.11 8.72
N MET A 156 14.09 10.20 8.04
CA MET A 156 14.07 10.26 6.56
C MET A 156 15.47 10.06 5.99
N GLU A 157 16.45 10.76 6.53
CA GLU A 157 17.85 10.65 6.13
C GLU A 157 18.38 9.23 6.38
N GLN A 158 18.16 8.68 7.59
CA GLN A 158 18.58 7.32 7.92
C GLN A 158 18.01 6.27 6.95
N ASN A 159 16.71 6.37 6.61
CA ASN A 159 16.07 5.45 5.68
C ASN A 159 16.53 5.65 4.24
N ALA A 160 16.75 6.90 3.82
CA ALA A 160 17.30 7.22 2.51
C ALA A 160 18.71 6.63 2.34
N VAL A 161 19.58 6.75 3.36
CA VAL A 161 20.92 6.15 3.34
C VAL A 161 20.86 4.62 3.28
N LYS A 162 20.01 3.99 4.10
CA LYS A 162 19.80 2.52 4.05
C LYS A 162 19.38 2.07 2.65
N LEU A 163 18.47 2.81 2.00
CA LEU A 163 18.03 2.50 0.65
C LEU A 163 19.16 2.72 -0.38
N ALA A 164 19.93 3.80 -0.24
CA ALA A 164 21.08 4.11 -1.09
C ALA A 164 22.16 3.01 -1.02
N GLN A 165 22.53 2.58 0.19
CA GLN A 165 23.48 1.47 0.42
C GLN A 165 23.00 0.17 -0.23
N LYS A 166 21.71 -0.14 -0.14
CA LYS A 166 21.13 -1.33 -0.79
C LYS A 166 21.29 -1.26 -2.31
N VAL A 167 21.02 -0.10 -2.91
CA VAL A 167 21.17 0.10 -4.36
C VAL A 167 22.63 0.04 -4.79
N GLN A 168 23.54 0.67 -4.02
CA GLN A 168 24.97 0.64 -4.26
C GLN A 168 25.49 -0.80 -4.34
N LYS A 169 25.16 -1.64 -3.34
CA LYS A 169 25.53 -3.07 -3.32
C LYS A 169 25.01 -3.83 -4.54
N GLN A 170 23.77 -3.56 -4.96
CA GLN A 170 23.15 -4.19 -6.13
C GLN A 170 23.71 -3.70 -7.48
N ALA A 171 24.38 -2.56 -7.50
CA ALA A 171 24.87 -1.91 -8.72
C ALA A 171 26.40 -1.87 -8.79
N HIS A 172 27.11 -2.63 -7.95
CA HIS A 172 28.58 -2.63 -7.86
C HIS A 172 29.30 -2.98 -9.19
N ASN A 173 28.61 -3.59 -10.15
CA ASN A 173 29.13 -3.95 -11.47
C ASN A 173 28.85 -2.88 -12.55
N GLN A 174 28.44 -1.68 -12.16
CA GLN A 174 28.16 -0.54 -13.02
C GLN A 174 29.16 0.58 -12.72
N SER A 175 29.40 1.47 -13.69
CA SER A 175 30.26 2.64 -13.48
C SER A 175 29.76 3.50 -12.33
N TYR A 176 30.67 4.24 -11.72
CA TYR A 176 30.42 5.16 -10.62
C TYR A 176 29.28 6.13 -10.93
N GLN A 177 29.31 6.74 -12.12
CA GLN A 177 28.24 7.65 -12.56
C GLN A 177 26.90 6.92 -12.73
N ALA A 178 26.91 5.70 -13.28
CA ALA A 178 25.69 4.91 -13.40
C ALA A 178 25.12 4.52 -12.03
N VAL A 179 25.96 4.16 -11.06
CA VAL A 179 25.56 3.87 -9.68
C VAL A 179 24.93 5.12 -9.04
N LEU A 180 25.58 6.27 -9.13
CA LEU A 180 25.04 7.54 -8.60
C LEU A 180 23.67 7.88 -9.18
N GLN A 181 23.53 7.81 -10.51
CA GLN A 181 22.25 8.09 -11.17
C GLN A 181 21.16 7.10 -10.76
N LYS A 182 21.52 5.83 -10.58
CA LYS A 182 20.60 4.78 -10.13
C LYS A 182 20.14 5.00 -8.69
N ILE A 183 21.03 5.40 -7.78
CA ILE A 183 20.69 5.76 -6.40
C ILE A 183 19.75 6.97 -6.39
N LYS A 184 20.10 8.06 -7.08
CA LYS A 184 19.27 9.27 -7.21
C LYS A 184 17.87 8.92 -7.69
N LYS A 185 17.76 8.21 -8.83
CA LYS A 185 16.49 7.77 -9.40
C LYS A 185 15.71 6.89 -8.44
N ARG A 186 16.38 5.97 -7.73
CA ARG A 186 15.71 5.09 -6.78
C ARG A 186 15.11 5.87 -5.61
N LEU A 187 15.85 6.80 -5.02
CA LEU A 187 15.35 7.62 -3.90
C LEU A 187 14.20 8.53 -4.34
N GLN A 188 14.31 9.17 -5.51
CA GLN A 188 13.23 9.99 -6.08
C GLN A 188 11.95 9.17 -6.33
N THR A 189 12.09 7.99 -6.95
CA THR A 189 10.93 7.09 -7.19
C THR A 189 10.38 6.48 -5.91
N ALA A 190 11.20 6.33 -4.86
CA ALA A 190 10.74 6.02 -3.51
C ALA A 190 10.01 7.19 -2.83
N GLY A 191 10.06 8.41 -3.39
CA GLY A 191 9.31 9.56 -2.90
C GLY A 191 10.04 10.41 -1.86
N TYR A 192 11.37 10.37 -1.81
CA TYR A 192 12.16 11.27 -0.97
C TYR A 192 12.29 12.66 -1.62
N PRO A 193 12.26 13.75 -0.83
CA PRO A 193 12.49 15.10 -1.33
C PRO A 193 13.95 15.28 -1.78
N ALA A 194 14.19 16.18 -2.72
CA ALA A 194 15.51 16.39 -3.32
C ALA A 194 16.60 16.72 -2.28
N THR A 195 16.25 17.48 -1.23
CA THR A 195 17.16 17.81 -0.12
C THR A 195 17.68 16.57 0.60
N VAL A 196 16.79 15.64 0.95
CA VAL A 196 17.15 14.36 1.60
C VAL A 196 17.94 13.46 0.66
N VAL A 197 17.65 13.48 -0.65
CA VAL A 197 18.46 12.74 -1.64
C VAL A 197 19.90 13.24 -1.66
N THR A 198 20.11 14.56 -1.65
CA THR A 198 21.45 15.15 -1.61
C THR A 198 22.17 14.83 -0.30
N GLN A 199 21.49 14.95 0.84
CA GLN A 199 22.05 14.59 2.16
C GLN A 199 22.46 13.12 2.23
N ALA A 200 21.58 12.22 1.78
CA ALA A 200 21.87 10.78 1.79
C ALA A 200 23.07 10.41 0.89
N LEU A 201 23.25 11.09 -0.24
CA LEU A 201 24.42 10.89 -1.11
C LEU A 201 25.71 11.43 -0.49
N ALA A 202 25.64 12.60 0.17
CA ALA A 202 26.78 13.17 0.87
C ALA A 202 27.22 12.25 2.04
N GLN A 203 26.28 11.71 2.79
CA GLN A 203 26.57 10.79 3.90
C GLN A 203 27.08 9.43 3.44
N LEU A 204 26.69 8.96 2.25
CA LEU A 204 27.19 7.71 1.70
C LEU A 204 28.69 7.78 1.35
N ASP A 205 29.24 8.99 1.21
CA ASP A 205 30.63 9.28 0.84
C ASP A 205 31.12 8.38 -0.31
N LEU A 206 30.34 8.37 -1.39
CA LEU A 206 30.64 7.57 -2.58
C LEU A 206 31.87 8.13 -3.28
N GLN A 207 33.01 7.46 -3.11
CA GLN A 207 34.25 7.78 -3.82
C GLN A 207 34.44 6.87 -5.05
N PRO A 208 34.95 7.41 -6.17
CA PRO A 208 35.30 6.58 -7.33
C PRO A 208 36.52 5.71 -7.01
N ASP A 209 36.35 4.39 -7.10
CA ASP A 209 37.47 3.45 -7.12
C ASP A 209 38.00 3.36 -8.56
N LEU A 210 39.06 4.11 -8.85
CA LEU A 210 39.65 4.20 -10.18
C LEU A 210 40.09 2.83 -10.72
N LYS A 211 40.60 1.94 -9.85
CA LYS A 211 41.04 0.61 -10.28
C LYS A 211 39.83 -0.24 -10.69
N HIS A 212 38.77 -0.21 -9.89
CA HIS A 212 37.54 -0.92 -10.19
C HIS A 212 36.84 -0.37 -11.45
N GLU A 213 36.81 0.94 -11.64
CA GLU A 213 36.26 1.58 -12.85
C GLU A 213 37.00 1.13 -14.12
N GLN A 214 38.34 1.14 -14.09
CA GLN A 214 39.15 0.67 -15.22
C GLN A 214 38.89 -0.81 -15.53
N GLN A 215 38.77 -1.66 -14.50
CA GLN A 215 38.43 -3.07 -14.68
C GLN A 215 37.04 -3.26 -15.29
N LEU A 216 36.03 -2.53 -14.81
CA LEU A 216 34.67 -2.57 -15.36
C LEU A 216 34.62 -2.08 -16.81
N LEU A 217 35.36 -1.02 -17.13
CA LEU A 217 35.50 -0.47 -18.47
C LEU A 217 36.13 -1.50 -19.40
N ALA A 218 37.25 -2.11 -19.03
CA ALA A 218 37.92 -3.11 -19.84
C ALA A 218 37.03 -4.33 -20.11
N GLN A 219 36.42 -4.89 -19.06
CA GLN A 219 35.51 -6.04 -19.19
C GLN A 219 34.28 -5.73 -20.06
N THR A 220 33.67 -4.56 -19.85
CA THR A 220 32.49 -4.13 -20.61
C THR A 220 32.83 -3.79 -22.05
N GLY A 221 33.93 -3.06 -22.24
CA GLY A 221 34.46 -2.62 -23.52
C GLY A 221 34.81 -3.79 -24.41
N GLN A 222 35.56 -4.78 -23.91
CA GLN A 222 35.88 -5.99 -24.67
C GLN A 222 34.63 -6.77 -25.10
N LYS A 223 33.65 -6.94 -24.20
CA LYS A 223 32.37 -7.61 -24.52
C LYS A 223 31.61 -6.88 -25.62
N LEU A 224 31.52 -5.54 -25.56
CA LEU A 224 30.84 -4.73 -26.56
C LEU A 224 31.62 -4.67 -27.88
N TRP A 225 32.96 -4.65 -27.83
CA TRP A 225 33.81 -4.63 -29.01
C TRP A 225 33.59 -5.85 -29.90
N ARG A 226 33.47 -7.05 -29.31
CA ARG A 226 33.13 -8.29 -30.04
C ARG A 226 31.89 -8.14 -30.94
N ARG A 227 30.93 -7.30 -30.55
CA ARG A 227 29.70 -7.00 -31.31
C ARG A 227 29.91 -5.91 -32.37
N TYR A 228 30.71 -4.89 -32.08
CA TYR A 228 30.85 -3.71 -32.93
C TYR A 228 32.05 -3.74 -33.90
N GLN A 229 33.03 -4.62 -33.68
CA GLN A 229 34.29 -4.65 -34.45
C GLN A 229 34.11 -4.86 -35.96
N LYS A 230 33.04 -5.55 -36.38
CA LYS A 230 32.75 -5.81 -37.81
C LYS A 230 31.99 -4.68 -38.52
N GLN A 231 31.65 -3.61 -37.80
CA GLN A 231 30.81 -2.52 -38.33
C GLN A 231 31.68 -1.33 -38.75
N THR A 232 31.31 -0.65 -39.83
CA THR A 232 32.04 0.50 -40.40
C THR A 232 32.28 1.62 -39.37
N ASN A 233 31.30 1.88 -38.51
CA ASN A 233 31.40 2.88 -37.43
C ASN A 233 31.53 2.21 -36.04
N GLY A 234 32.18 1.05 -35.97
CA GLY A 234 32.26 0.21 -34.77
C GLY A 234 32.82 0.93 -33.54
N ARG A 235 33.92 1.67 -33.71
CA ARG A 235 34.55 2.46 -32.63
C ARG A 235 33.64 3.57 -32.10
N GLN A 236 32.96 4.31 -32.98
CA GLN A 236 31.99 5.35 -32.59
C GLN A 236 30.79 4.76 -31.83
N LYS A 237 30.27 3.61 -32.30
CA LYS A 237 29.17 2.91 -31.61
C LYS A 237 29.59 2.37 -30.24
N LEU A 238 30.82 1.88 -30.11
CA LEU A 238 31.40 1.44 -28.83
C LEU A 238 31.53 2.63 -27.87
N TYR A 239 32.10 3.75 -28.31
CA TYR A 239 32.17 4.99 -27.53
C TYR A 239 30.79 5.38 -27.00
N ALA A 240 29.80 5.52 -27.89
CA ALA A 240 28.45 5.89 -27.51
C ALA A 240 27.77 4.88 -26.57
N ALA A 241 28.09 3.59 -26.67
CA ALA A 241 27.57 2.56 -25.76
C ALA A 241 28.20 2.63 -24.36
N LEU A 242 29.51 2.87 -24.26
CA LEU A 242 30.22 3.05 -22.99
C LEU A 242 29.84 4.37 -22.31
N ALA A 243 29.74 5.46 -23.07
CA ALA A 243 29.29 6.76 -22.56
C ALA A 243 27.86 6.69 -21.99
N ARG A 244 26.94 5.99 -22.68
CA ARG A 244 25.58 5.73 -22.15
C ARG A 244 25.56 4.89 -20.87
N ARG A 245 26.62 4.12 -20.61
CA ARG A 245 26.82 3.35 -19.37
C ARG A 245 27.56 4.15 -18.29
N GLY A 246 27.86 5.43 -18.53
CA GLY A 246 28.39 6.36 -17.52
C GLY A 246 29.91 6.32 -17.33
N PHE A 247 30.67 5.62 -18.17
CA PHE A 247 32.13 5.66 -18.11
C PHE A 247 32.66 7.05 -18.52
N ASN A 248 33.80 7.45 -17.96
CA ASN A 248 34.41 8.74 -18.23
C ASN A 248 34.88 8.84 -19.69
N SER A 249 34.65 9.96 -20.36
CA SER A 249 35.01 10.16 -21.77
C SER A 249 36.51 10.01 -22.04
N GLY A 250 37.37 10.48 -21.14
CA GLY A 250 38.82 10.35 -21.26
C GLY A 250 39.25 8.88 -21.16
N GLU A 251 38.72 8.13 -20.20
CA GLU A 251 39.03 6.70 -20.04
C GLU A 251 38.53 5.86 -21.21
N ILE A 252 37.34 6.18 -21.74
CA ILE A 252 36.83 5.51 -22.95
C ILE A 252 37.78 5.78 -24.14
N SER A 253 38.24 7.02 -24.33
CA SER A 253 39.16 7.36 -25.41
C SER A 253 40.48 6.61 -25.28
N ASN A 254 41.06 6.52 -24.09
CA ASN A 254 42.27 5.73 -23.83
C ASN A 254 42.06 4.25 -24.16
N PHE A 255 40.96 3.66 -23.68
CA PHE A 255 40.60 2.28 -23.99
C PHE A 255 40.44 2.02 -25.50
N LEU A 256 39.88 2.97 -26.26
CA LEU A 256 39.75 2.86 -27.71
C LEU A 256 41.10 2.94 -28.45
N GLN A 257 42.08 3.67 -27.90
CA GLN A 257 43.43 3.73 -28.46
C GLN A 257 44.19 2.42 -28.23
N GLU A 258 43.96 1.75 -27.11
CA GLU A 258 44.54 0.44 -26.78
C GLU A 258 43.90 -0.72 -27.58
N LEU A 259 42.75 -0.49 -28.22
CA LEU A 259 42.09 -1.46 -29.09
C LEU A 259 42.73 -1.48 -30.49
N ASN A 260 43.74 -2.35 -30.63
CA ASN A 260 44.28 -2.77 -31.93
C ASN A 260 43.20 -3.42 -32.82
#